data_AF-A0A450YT37-F1
#
_entry.id   AF-A0A450YT37-F1
#
_cell.length_a   1.000
_cell.length_b   1.000
_cell.length_c   1.000
_cell.angle_alpha   90.00
_cell.angle_beta   90.00
_cell.angle_gamma   90.00
#
_symmetry.space_group_name_H-M   'P 1'
#
loop_
_entity.id
_entity.type
_entity.pdbx_description
1 polymer ?
#
loop_
_entity_poly.entity_id
_entity_poly.type
_entity_poly.pdbx_seq_one_letter_code
_entity_poly.pdbx_strand_id
1 'polypeptide(L)'
;MLTMKDRIKELREKHRALHEMGGADKVAKQHAAGKLTARERIADLVDPGSFHELMAYAEHRATLFGMDGRHFPAEAVVTGSGTIEGRGVHVASHDFTVAGGSAGEVHCDKIVEMMKAAMKTGTPMIVINDSAGARVQEGIDALAAYGRIFYYNTLASGVIPQIALICGPCAGGAVYSPALTDFIIQTKSARMFITGPEVIKQVTGEDITQEALGGPDAHMRKSGVIHFVAEDDHDALRICKRLLSFLPSNNIEAGHREPFDEVIELDETLNTILPEDPKKPYDIRDVIRRVVDHGDFMEVQERFAENMVIGFARVVGRTVGIIANQPKFMAGCVDINSSDKAARFIRFCNAFNIPVVTFVDVPGFLPGVHQEYGGIIRHGAKMLFAYSQCTVPKITVIVRKAYGGSYLAMCGKDLGADRVAAWPSAEVAVMGAEGAASIVFRKEIEEAKDSEARRKELIDHYRAQFATPYVAAARRLVDDVIEPAETRLFLAQSLEALVSKRETRPAKKHGNIPL
;
A
#
# COMPACT_ATOMS: atom_id res chain seq x y z
N MET A 1 9.34 -48.91 31.69
CA MET A 1 9.29 -48.10 30.45
C MET A 1 7.91 -47.46 30.36
N LEU A 2 7.83 -46.15 30.04
CA LEU A 2 6.55 -45.50 29.74
C LEU A 2 5.89 -46.17 28.53
N THR A 3 4.60 -46.49 28.63
CA THR A 3 3.84 -47.05 27.50
C THR A 3 3.50 -45.95 26.49
N MET A 4 3.08 -46.32 25.27
CA MET A 4 2.56 -45.34 24.31
C MET A 4 1.35 -44.57 24.87
N LYS A 5 0.51 -45.23 25.67
CA LYS A 5 -0.65 -44.61 26.32
C LYS A 5 -0.22 -43.52 27.31
N ASP A 6 0.84 -43.75 28.08
CA ASP A 6 1.39 -42.78 29.02
C ASP A 6 1.99 -41.57 28.28
N ARG A 7 2.73 -41.82 27.20
CA ARG A 7 3.29 -40.75 26.34
C ARG A 7 2.20 -39.88 25.69
N ILE A 8 1.08 -40.49 25.27
CA ILE A 8 -0.07 -39.73 24.73
C ILE A 8 -0.74 -38.88 25.82
N LYS A 9 -0.82 -39.39 27.06
CA LYS A 9 -1.34 -38.61 28.18
C LYS A 9 -0.46 -37.40 28.46
N GLU A 10 0.86 -37.59 28.53
CA GLU A 10 1.85 -36.51 28.69
C GLU A 10 1.74 -35.48 27.56
N LEU A 11 1.64 -35.92 26.30
CA LEU A 11 1.44 -35.05 25.14
C LEU A 11 0.19 -34.17 25.28
N ARG A 12 -0.94 -34.75 25.69
CA ARG A 12 -2.21 -34.01 25.87
C ARG A 12 -2.10 -32.97 26.98
N GLU A 13 -1.40 -33.30 28.06
CA GLU A 13 -1.14 -32.37 29.17
C GLU A 13 -0.23 -31.21 28.72
N LYS A 14 0.85 -31.52 27.98
CA LYS A 14 1.76 -30.51 27.42
C LYS A 14 1.07 -29.61 26.38
N HIS A 15 0.24 -30.15 25.50
CA HIS A 15 -0.57 -29.34 24.58
C HIS A 15 -1.51 -28.40 25.34
N ARG A 16 -2.24 -28.91 26.34
CA ARG A 16 -3.15 -28.06 27.12
C ARG A 16 -2.41 -26.91 27.79
N ALA A 17 -1.29 -27.20 28.46
CA ALA A 17 -0.46 -26.17 29.10
C ALA A 17 0.10 -25.15 28.10
N LEU A 18 0.52 -25.59 26.90
CA LEU A 18 0.99 -24.70 25.86
C LEU A 18 -0.11 -23.73 25.39
N HIS A 19 -1.35 -24.21 25.24
CA HIS A 19 -2.47 -23.39 24.80
C HIS A 19 -2.95 -22.38 25.86
N GLU A 20 -2.60 -22.57 27.13
CA GLU A 20 -2.85 -21.58 28.19
C GLU A 20 -1.97 -20.33 28.05
N MET A 21 -0.86 -20.41 27.31
CA MET A 21 0.06 -19.31 27.03
C MET A 21 0.46 -18.53 28.30
N GLY A 22 0.16 -17.23 28.39
CA GLY A 22 0.46 -16.42 29.58
C GLY A 22 -0.41 -16.70 30.80
N GLY A 23 -1.39 -17.61 30.72
CA GLY A 23 -2.34 -17.96 31.77
C GLY A 23 -3.64 -17.13 31.73
N ALA A 24 -4.68 -17.66 32.37
CA ALA A 24 -6.05 -17.11 32.34
C ALA A 24 -6.13 -15.62 32.74
N ASP A 25 -5.39 -15.19 33.76
CA ASP A 25 -5.41 -13.80 34.23
C ASP A 25 -4.88 -12.82 33.17
N LYS A 26 -3.85 -13.21 32.41
CA LYS A 26 -3.28 -12.36 31.36
C LYS A 26 -4.14 -12.36 30.11
N VAL A 27 -4.77 -13.50 29.78
CA VAL A 27 -5.78 -13.58 28.72
C VAL A 27 -6.96 -12.67 29.05
N ALA A 28 -7.48 -12.71 30.27
CA ALA A 28 -8.57 -11.83 30.71
C ALA A 28 -8.18 -10.34 30.62
N LYS A 29 -6.93 -9.97 30.94
CA LYS A 29 -6.42 -8.60 30.75
C LYS A 29 -6.31 -8.20 29.27
N GLN A 30 -5.91 -9.13 28.40
CA GLN A 30 -5.85 -8.90 26.95
C GLN A 30 -7.25 -8.62 26.41
N HIS A 31 -8.24 -9.45 26.77
CA HIS A 31 -9.64 -9.27 26.37
C HIS A 31 -10.25 -7.98 26.96
N ALA A 32 -9.96 -7.66 28.22
CA ALA A 32 -10.42 -6.41 28.84
C ALA A 32 -9.87 -5.15 28.15
N ALA A 33 -8.73 -5.27 27.45
CA ALA A 33 -8.18 -4.21 26.61
C ALA A 33 -8.78 -4.17 25.18
N GLY A 34 -9.81 -4.98 24.91
CA GLY A 34 -10.47 -5.07 23.60
C GLY A 34 -9.65 -5.80 22.53
N LYS A 35 -8.67 -6.61 22.93
CA LYS A 35 -7.76 -7.32 22.03
C LYS A 35 -7.99 -8.82 22.09
N LEU A 36 -7.86 -9.49 20.96
CA LEU A 36 -7.81 -10.95 20.89
C LEU A 36 -6.43 -11.48 21.32
N THR A 37 -6.37 -12.74 21.70
CA THR A 37 -5.11 -13.47 21.89
C THR A 37 -4.49 -13.85 20.54
N ALA A 38 -3.21 -14.25 20.54
CA ALA A 38 -2.51 -14.66 19.32
C ALA A 38 -3.23 -15.79 18.56
N ARG A 39 -3.74 -16.78 19.31
CA ARG A 39 -4.41 -17.95 18.73
C ARG A 39 -5.83 -17.64 18.26
N GLU A 40 -6.55 -16.78 18.95
CA GLU A 40 -7.86 -16.29 18.49
C GLU A 40 -7.73 -15.51 17.18
N ARG A 41 -6.71 -14.66 17.05
CA ARG A 41 -6.43 -13.92 15.81
C ARG A 41 -6.13 -14.86 14.64
N ILE A 42 -5.32 -15.90 14.86
CA ILE A 42 -5.05 -16.90 13.83
C ILE A 42 -6.33 -17.66 13.45
N ALA A 43 -7.09 -18.13 14.46
CA ALA A 43 -8.31 -18.89 14.23
C ALA A 43 -9.39 -18.10 13.49
N ASP A 44 -9.48 -16.80 13.71
CA ASP A 44 -10.40 -15.91 12.98
C ASP A 44 -9.86 -15.56 11.58
N LEU A 45 -8.54 -15.50 11.41
CA LEU A 45 -7.92 -15.20 10.11
C LEU A 45 -8.01 -16.36 9.11
N VAL A 46 -7.73 -17.58 9.53
CA VAL A 46 -7.63 -18.73 8.60
C VAL A 46 -8.93 -19.53 8.54
N ASP A 47 -9.07 -20.36 7.50
CA ASP A 47 -10.22 -21.24 7.35
C ASP A 47 -10.30 -22.24 8.52
N PRO A 48 -11.50 -22.55 9.04
CA PRO A 48 -11.66 -23.43 10.19
C PRO A 48 -10.94 -24.76 10.02
N GLY A 49 -10.08 -25.11 10.99
CA GLY A 49 -9.33 -26.37 11.01
C GLY A 49 -8.13 -26.44 10.05
N SER A 50 -7.80 -25.36 9.33
CA SER A 50 -6.68 -25.33 8.38
C SER A 50 -5.32 -25.03 9.01
N PHE A 51 -5.28 -24.46 10.22
CA PHE A 51 -4.03 -24.02 10.83
C PHE A 51 -3.15 -25.19 11.28
N HIS A 52 -1.92 -25.21 10.78
CA HIS A 52 -0.86 -26.13 11.14
C HIS A 52 0.26 -25.37 11.83
N GLU A 53 0.29 -25.44 13.16
CA GLU A 53 1.32 -24.79 13.97
C GLU A 53 2.68 -25.46 13.81
N LEU A 54 3.73 -24.64 13.72
CA LEU A 54 5.12 -25.05 13.60
C LEU A 54 5.90 -24.62 14.85
N MET A 55 6.84 -25.47 15.28
CA MET A 55 7.77 -25.17 16.39
C MET A 55 7.06 -24.71 17.68
N ALA A 56 5.89 -25.30 17.96
CA ALA A 56 5.04 -24.96 19.10
C ALA A 56 5.77 -25.10 20.46
N TYR A 57 6.69 -26.07 20.54
CA TYR A 57 7.48 -26.42 21.74
C TYR A 57 8.90 -25.83 21.76
N ALA A 58 9.22 -24.87 20.88
CA ALA A 58 10.53 -24.22 20.94
C ALA A 58 10.67 -23.42 22.25
N GLU A 59 11.88 -23.41 22.80
CA GLU A 59 12.23 -22.73 24.06
C GLU A 59 13.49 -21.88 23.88
N HIS A 60 13.58 -20.75 24.58
CA HIS A 60 14.78 -19.94 24.64
C HIS A 60 15.94 -20.71 25.26
N ARG A 61 17.16 -20.27 24.94
CA ARG A 61 18.41 -20.84 25.48
C ARG A 61 19.16 -19.87 26.40
N ALA A 62 18.60 -18.68 26.61
CA ALA A 62 19.20 -17.65 27.44
C ALA A 62 19.21 -18.03 28.92
N THR A 63 20.33 -17.77 29.60
CA THR A 63 20.53 -18.05 31.03
C THR A 63 20.73 -16.78 31.86
N LEU A 64 21.14 -15.68 31.22
CA LEU A 64 21.44 -14.41 31.90
C LEU A 64 20.18 -13.71 32.41
N PHE A 65 20.36 -12.77 33.36
CA PHE A 65 19.31 -11.90 33.89
C PHE A 65 18.04 -12.63 34.39
N GLY A 66 18.22 -13.82 34.97
CA GLY A 66 17.13 -14.62 35.54
C GLY A 66 16.26 -15.31 34.49
N MET A 67 16.77 -15.49 33.27
CA MET A 67 16.13 -16.27 32.21
C MET A 67 16.25 -17.78 32.47
N ASP A 68 17.32 -18.23 33.14
CA ASP A 68 17.50 -19.65 33.44
C ASP A 68 16.30 -20.24 34.21
N GLY A 69 15.77 -21.37 33.72
CA GLY A 69 14.59 -22.03 34.25
C GLY A 69 13.25 -21.30 34.06
N ARG A 70 13.21 -20.15 33.37
CA ARG A 70 11.94 -19.57 32.93
C ARG A 70 11.44 -20.33 31.71
N HIS A 71 10.12 -20.39 31.56
CA HIS A 71 9.49 -20.96 30.38
C HIS A 71 8.58 -19.91 29.74
N PHE A 72 8.75 -19.68 28.44
CA PHE A 72 7.89 -18.82 27.63
C PHE A 72 7.16 -19.69 26.61
N PRO A 73 5.89 -20.05 26.85
CA PRO A 73 5.11 -20.86 25.91
C PRO A 73 5.21 -20.36 24.47
N ALA A 74 5.57 -21.27 23.56
CA ALA A 74 5.82 -21.00 22.14
C ALA A 74 6.79 -19.85 21.85
N GLU A 75 7.63 -19.45 22.81
CA GLU A 75 8.49 -18.27 22.74
C GLU A 75 7.73 -16.95 22.48
N ALA A 76 6.50 -16.84 22.98
CA ALA A 76 5.63 -15.67 22.79
C ALA A 76 5.24 -15.38 21.33
N VAL A 77 5.33 -16.37 20.44
CA VAL A 77 4.85 -16.26 19.06
C VAL A 77 4.34 -17.58 18.53
N VAL A 78 3.15 -17.56 17.94
CA VAL A 78 2.57 -18.71 17.25
C VAL A 78 2.89 -18.55 15.77
N THR A 79 3.57 -19.52 15.17
CA THR A 79 3.88 -19.53 13.73
C THR A 79 3.35 -20.79 13.08
N GLY A 80 2.98 -20.69 11.81
CA GLY A 80 2.47 -21.85 11.08
C GLY A 80 2.02 -21.52 9.67
N SER A 81 1.34 -22.48 9.06
CA SER A 81 0.64 -22.33 7.79
C SER A 81 -0.85 -22.61 7.96
N GLY A 82 -1.66 -22.09 7.05
CA GLY A 82 -3.09 -22.34 7.00
C GLY A 82 -3.64 -21.97 5.62
N THR A 83 -4.96 -21.88 5.51
CA THR A 83 -5.60 -21.40 4.28
C THR A 83 -6.52 -20.22 4.56
N ILE A 84 -6.69 -19.33 3.58
CA ILE A 84 -7.72 -18.29 3.57
C ILE A 84 -8.47 -18.44 2.26
N GLU A 85 -9.76 -18.78 2.33
CA GLU A 85 -10.58 -19.09 1.15
C GLU A 85 -9.94 -20.18 0.28
N GLY A 86 -9.36 -21.19 0.94
CA GLY A 86 -8.65 -22.30 0.29
C GLY A 86 -7.24 -21.97 -0.22
N ARG A 87 -6.79 -20.71 -0.15
CA ARG A 87 -5.45 -20.29 -0.58
C ARG A 87 -4.44 -20.43 0.55
N GLY A 88 -3.33 -21.10 0.30
CA GLY A 88 -2.28 -21.31 1.30
C GLY A 88 -1.64 -19.99 1.75
N VAL A 89 -1.45 -19.83 3.07
CA VAL A 89 -0.78 -18.69 3.69
C VAL A 89 0.12 -19.14 4.82
N HIS A 90 1.13 -18.32 5.15
CA HIS A 90 1.95 -18.46 6.35
C HIS A 90 1.64 -17.33 7.32
N VAL A 91 1.46 -17.66 8.60
CA VAL A 91 1.03 -16.70 9.62
C VAL A 91 1.92 -16.78 10.85
N ALA A 92 2.34 -15.61 11.34
CA ALA A 92 2.93 -15.42 12.65
C ALA A 92 2.03 -14.50 13.48
N SER A 93 1.77 -14.84 14.73
CA SER A 93 1.04 -13.96 15.67
C SER A 93 1.77 -13.89 17.00
N HIS A 94 2.18 -12.69 17.38
CA HIS A 94 2.82 -12.43 18.67
C HIS A 94 1.80 -12.57 19.80
N ASP A 95 2.23 -13.16 20.92
CA ASP A 95 1.41 -13.34 22.11
C ASP A 95 1.88 -12.42 23.24
N PHE A 96 1.17 -11.31 23.42
CA PHE A 96 1.49 -10.32 24.45
C PHE A 96 1.37 -10.85 25.89
N THR A 97 0.60 -11.93 26.10
CA THR A 97 0.44 -12.54 27.43
C THR A 97 1.73 -13.21 27.92
N VAL A 98 2.61 -13.61 27.00
CA VAL A 98 3.91 -14.23 27.30
C VAL A 98 5.01 -13.17 27.20
N ALA A 99 5.58 -12.78 28.35
CA ALA A 99 6.67 -11.79 28.43
C ALA A 99 6.44 -10.49 27.63
N GLY A 100 5.19 -10.00 27.56
CA GLY A 100 4.84 -8.79 26.80
C GLY A 100 5.04 -8.94 25.29
N GLY A 101 5.01 -10.17 24.77
CA GLY A 101 5.29 -10.46 23.36
C GLY A 101 6.72 -10.13 22.94
N SER A 102 7.63 -9.96 23.90
CA SER A 102 9.01 -9.55 23.62
C SER A 102 9.74 -10.59 22.76
N ALA A 103 10.42 -10.09 21.72
CA ALA A 103 11.09 -10.92 20.73
C ALA A 103 12.50 -11.29 21.20
N GLY A 104 12.67 -12.56 21.57
CA GLY A 104 13.98 -13.19 21.81
C GLY A 104 14.57 -13.83 20.56
N GLU A 105 15.71 -14.50 20.71
CA GLU A 105 16.41 -15.21 19.63
C GLU A 105 15.50 -16.25 18.96
N VAL A 106 14.97 -17.18 19.75
CA VAL A 106 14.16 -18.31 19.26
C VAL A 106 12.80 -17.85 18.74
N HIS A 107 12.21 -16.83 19.35
CA HIS A 107 11.01 -16.15 18.84
C HIS A 107 11.20 -15.69 17.40
N CYS A 108 12.27 -14.94 17.15
CA CYS A 108 12.59 -14.42 15.82
C CYS A 108 12.97 -15.55 14.85
N ASP A 109 13.69 -16.59 15.31
CA ASP A 109 14.04 -17.73 14.48
C ASP A 109 12.79 -18.50 13.99
N LYS A 110 11.76 -18.64 14.83
CA LYS A 110 10.48 -19.21 14.41
C LYS A 110 9.83 -18.43 13.27
N ILE A 111 9.87 -17.09 13.35
CA ILE A 111 9.33 -16.22 12.30
C ILE A 111 10.19 -16.37 11.02
N VAL A 112 11.51 -16.37 11.14
CA VAL A 112 12.43 -16.55 10.01
C VAL A 112 12.21 -17.89 9.30
N GLU A 113 12.06 -18.99 10.03
CA GLU A 113 11.77 -20.30 9.43
C GLU A 113 10.42 -20.32 8.71
N MET A 114 9.41 -19.65 9.26
CA MET A 114 8.13 -19.45 8.59
C MET A 114 8.29 -18.62 7.29
N MET A 115 9.06 -17.53 7.31
CA MET A 115 9.31 -16.69 6.13
C MET A 115 10.03 -17.48 5.02
N LYS A 116 11.03 -18.30 5.39
CA LYS A 116 11.70 -19.22 4.47
C LYS A 116 10.72 -20.20 3.84
N ALA A 117 9.83 -20.79 4.64
CA ALA A 117 8.81 -21.72 4.14
C ALA A 117 7.82 -21.03 3.19
N ALA A 118 7.38 -19.80 3.52
CA ALA A 118 6.49 -19.00 2.69
C ALA A 118 7.13 -18.69 1.32
N MET A 119 8.38 -18.24 1.28
CA MET A 119 9.09 -17.99 0.01
C MET A 119 9.32 -19.28 -0.78
N LYS A 120 9.64 -20.38 -0.09
CA LYS A 120 9.87 -21.69 -0.75
C LYS A 120 8.61 -22.23 -1.41
N THR A 121 7.45 -21.96 -0.82
CA THR A 121 6.14 -22.44 -1.30
C THR A 121 5.40 -21.42 -2.16
N GLY A 122 5.89 -20.17 -2.24
CA GLY A 122 5.27 -19.11 -3.03
C GLY A 122 3.92 -18.65 -2.44
N THR A 123 3.78 -18.63 -1.12
CA THR A 123 2.53 -18.23 -0.44
C THR A 123 2.68 -16.89 0.28
N PRO A 124 1.62 -16.07 0.39
CA PRO A 124 1.64 -14.84 1.18
C PRO A 124 2.03 -15.09 2.64
N MET A 125 2.67 -14.10 3.25
CA MET A 125 2.98 -14.10 4.68
C MET A 125 2.25 -12.98 5.42
N ILE A 126 1.73 -13.31 6.59
CA ILE A 126 0.95 -12.40 7.43
C ILE A 126 1.58 -12.42 8.83
N VAL A 127 1.94 -11.24 9.35
CA VAL A 127 2.53 -11.10 10.69
C VAL A 127 1.64 -10.20 11.53
N ILE A 128 1.11 -10.74 12.62
CA ILE A 128 0.26 -10.05 13.57
C ILE A 128 1.10 -9.65 14.79
N ASN A 129 1.33 -8.35 14.92
CA ASN A 129 2.27 -7.74 15.86
C ASN A 129 1.53 -7.24 17.10
N ASP A 130 1.99 -7.71 18.26
CA ASP A 130 1.58 -7.29 19.60
C ASP A 130 2.77 -7.56 20.54
N SER A 131 3.76 -6.67 20.50
CA SER A 131 5.07 -6.87 21.12
C SER A 131 5.65 -5.59 21.71
N ALA A 132 6.19 -5.70 22.92
CA ALA A 132 6.96 -4.65 23.58
C ALA A 132 8.35 -4.38 22.95
N GLY A 133 8.73 -5.10 21.89
CA GLY A 133 10.02 -4.95 21.20
C GLY A 133 11.01 -6.06 21.53
N ALA A 134 12.31 -5.76 21.49
CA ALA A 134 13.36 -6.74 21.80
C ALA A 134 13.25 -7.25 23.23
N ARG A 135 13.47 -8.56 23.44
CA ARG A 135 13.64 -9.10 24.79
C ARG A 135 15.01 -8.68 25.32
N VAL A 136 15.02 -7.60 26.09
CA VAL A 136 16.24 -6.94 26.59
C VAL A 136 17.14 -7.89 27.38
N GLN A 137 16.56 -8.88 28.06
CA GLN A 137 17.28 -9.92 28.81
C GLN A 137 18.17 -10.81 27.92
N GLU A 138 17.90 -10.88 26.62
CA GLU A 138 18.72 -11.63 25.65
C GLU A 138 19.70 -10.72 24.87
N GLY A 139 19.68 -9.40 25.12
CA GLY A 139 20.67 -8.46 24.62
C GLY A 139 20.95 -8.57 23.11
N ILE A 140 22.21 -8.85 22.77
CA ILE A 140 22.69 -8.90 21.38
C ILE A 140 22.06 -10.05 20.57
N ASP A 141 21.60 -11.12 21.22
CA ASP A 141 20.99 -12.26 20.53
C ASP A 141 19.63 -11.86 19.95
N ALA A 142 18.82 -11.15 20.74
CA ALA A 142 17.56 -10.56 20.26
C ALA A 142 17.80 -9.53 19.13
N LEU A 143 18.83 -8.70 19.24
CA LEU A 143 19.20 -7.73 18.20
C LEU A 143 19.61 -8.42 16.89
N ALA A 144 20.49 -9.43 16.98
CA ALA A 144 20.92 -10.20 15.82
C ALA A 144 19.74 -10.93 15.16
N ALA A 145 18.77 -11.39 15.96
CA ALA A 145 17.59 -12.08 15.48
C ALA A 145 16.61 -11.15 14.72
N TYR A 146 16.45 -9.90 15.16
CA TYR A 146 15.75 -8.89 14.35
C TYR A 146 16.43 -8.67 12.99
N GLY A 147 17.77 -8.60 12.97
CA GLY A 147 18.53 -8.50 11.73
C GLY A 147 18.21 -9.62 10.73
N ARG A 148 17.99 -10.84 11.23
CA ARG A 148 17.57 -11.98 10.39
C ARG A 148 16.16 -11.77 9.81
N ILE A 149 15.21 -11.29 10.60
CA ILE A 149 13.85 -10.97 10.11
C ILE A 149 13.93 -9.92 8.98
N PHE A 150 14.64 -8.81 9.20
CA PHE A 150 14.73 -7.73 8.21
C PHE A 150 15.37 -8.20 6.90
N TYR A 151 16.40 -9.04 7.00
CA TYR A 151 17.04 -9.66 5.85
C TYR A 151 16.03 -10.49 5.04
N TYR A 152 15.23 -11.33 5.69
CA TYR A 152 14.24 -12.15 5.00
C TYR A 152 13.01 -11.35 4.51
N ASN A 153 12.62 -10.25 5.16
CA ASN A 153 11.60 -9.35 4.61
C ASN A 153 12.08 -8.77 3.27
N THR A 154 13.35 -8.39 3.22
CA THR A 154 13.99 -7.84 2.01
C THR A 154 14.06 -8.88 0.89
N LEU A 155 14.44 -10.13 1.21
CA LEU A 155 14.46 -11.23 0.22
C LEU A 155 13.06 -11.59 -0.30
N ALA A 156 12.04 -11.52 0.56
CA ALA A 156 10.65 -11.80 0.19
C ALA A 156 9.98 -10.64 -0.59
N SER A 157 10.57 -9.44 -0.55
CA SER A 157 9.98 -8.22 -1.15
C SER A 157 9.82 -8.38 -2.67
N GLY A 158 8.57 -8.27 -3.13
CA GLY A 158 8.22 -8.48 -4.54
C GLY A 158 8.29 -9.95 -5.00
N VAL A 159 8.40 -10.92 -4.08
CA VAL A 159 8.34 -12.36 -4.36
C VAL A 159 7.03 -12.95 -3.88
N ILE A 160 6.69 -12.72 -2.61
CA ILE A 160 5.40 -13.07 -2.00
C ILE A 160 4.82 -11.82 -1.32
N PRO A 161 3.48 -11.63 -1.31
CA PRO A 161 2.88 -10.53 -0.57
C PRO A 161 3.18 -10.64 0.92
N GLN A 162 3.59 -9.53 1.54
CA GLN A 162 3.86 -9.44 2.97
C GLN A 162 2.89 -8.44 3.62
N ILE A 163 2.10 -8.89 4.60
CA ILE A 163 1.12 -8.04 5.28
C ILE A 163 1.39 -8.04 6.79
N ALA A 164 1.54 -6.84 7.36
CA ALA A 164 1.70 -6.64 8.80
C ALA A 164 0.40 -6.11 9.42
N LEU A 165 -0.11 -6.79 10.44
CA LEU A 165 -1.20 -6.31 11.28
C LEU A 165 -0.58 -5.81 12.59
N ILE A 166 -0.88 -4.57 12.98
CA ILE A 166 -0.46 -4.01 14.26
C ILE A 166 -1.68 -4.00 15.18
N CYS A 167 -1.72 -4.97 16.08
CA CYS A 167 -2.84 -5.29 16.97
C CYS A 167 -2.52 -4.99 18.45
N GLY A 168 -1.42 -4.29 18.70
CA GLY A 168 -1.00 -3.86 20.03
C GLY A 168 0.24 -2.96 19.97
N PRO A 169 1.07 -2.94 21.02
CA PRO A 169 2.34 -2.25 20.98
C PRO A 169 3.26 -2.83 19.88
N CYS A 170 4.04 -1.96 19.25
CA CYS A 170 5.13 -2.29 18.36
C CYS A 170 6.21 -1.22 18.53
N ALA A 171 7.22 -1.50 19.37
CA ALA A 171 8.17 -0.48 19.82
C ALA A 171 9.62 -0.81 19.41
N GLY A 172 10.42 0.23 19.19
CA GLY A 172 11.85 0.08 18.94
C GLY A 172 12.14 -0.56 17.59
N GLY A 173 13.08 -1.49 17.57
CA GLY A 173 13.47 -2.21 16.35
C GLY A 173 12.34 -3.02 15.70
N ALA A 174 11.31 -3.40 16.45
CA ALA A 174 10.20 -4.21 15.94
C ALA A 174 9.49 -3.57 14.75
N VAL A 175 9.42 -2.24 14.70
CA VAL A 175 8.66 -1.49 13.68
C VAL A 175 9.26 -1.58 12.28
N TYR A 176 10.54 -1.95 12.16
CA TYR A 176 11.20 -2.03 10.86
C TYR A 176 10.76 -3.26 10.05
N SER A 177 10.34 -4.36 10.69
CA SER A 177 9.79 -5.48 9.94
C SER A 177 8.48 -5.10 9.24
N PRO A 178 7.45 -4.53 9.94
CA PRO A 178 6.28 -3.95 9.28
C PRO A 178 6.64 -2.94 8.18
N ALA A 179 7.59 -2.03 8.41
CA ALA A 179 8.00 -1.05 7.40
C ALA A 179 8.62 -1.66 6.13
N LEU A 180 9.17 -2.88 6.23
CA LEU A 180 9.72 -3.64 5.10
C LEU A 180 8.67 -4.54 4.41
N THR A 181 7.47 -4.68 5.00
CA THR A 181 6.34 -5.39 4.35
C THR A 181 5.64 -4.50 3.31
N ASP A 182 4.62 -5.06 2.63
CA ASP A 182 3.90 -4.36 1.58
C ASP A 182 2.75 -3.51 2.09
N PHE A 183 2.00 -4.02 3.06
CA PHE A 183 0.87 -3.31 3.66
C PHE A 183 0.87 -3.45 5.17
N ILE A 184 0.56 -2.35 5.84
CA ILE A 184 0.43 -2.27 7.28
C ILE A 184 -1.01 -1.87 7.63
N ILE A 185 -1.69 -2.75 8.37
CA ILE A 185 -3.03 -2.53 8.91
C ILE A 185 -2.87 -2.28 10.41
N GLN A 186 -3.22 -1.08 10.89
CA GLN A 186 -3.08 -0.73 12.30
C GLN A 186 -4.45 -0.60 12.96
N THR A 187 -4.67 -1.31 14.06
CA THR A 187 -5.88 -1.18 14.89
C THR A 187 -5.86 0.11 15.71
N LYS A 188 -7.03 0.64 16.09
CA LYS A 188 -7.12 1.86 16.92
C LYS A 188 -6.47 1.74 18.29
N SER A 189 -6.38 0.54 18.85
CA SER A 189 -5.70 0.27 20.12
C SER A 189 -4.18 0.12 19.99
N ALA A 190 -3.65 -0.03 18.77
CA ALA A 190 -2.22 -0.30 18.54
C ALA A 190 -1.37 0.97 18.44
N ARG A 191 -0.09 0.84 18.80
CA ARG A 191 0.88 1.95 18.75
C ARG A 191 2.17 1.48 18.10
N MET A 192 2.75 2.30 17.23
CA MET A 192 4.03 2.01 16.59
C MET A 192 5.00 3.20 16.69
N PHE A 193 6.23 2.97 17.15
CA PHE A 193 7.26 4.02 17.17
C PHE A 193 8.66 3.44 17.38
N ILE A 194 9.67 4.11 16.83
CA ILE A 194 11.08 3.79 17.09
C ILE A 194 11.46 4.16 18.52
N THR A 195 11.15 5.38 18.93
CA THR A 195 11.53 5.93 20.24
C THR A 195 10.26 6.24 21.01
N GLY A 196 10.12 5.69 22.22
CA GLY A 196 8.95 5.95 23.06
C GLY A 196 8.91 7.38 23.60
N PRO A 197 7.72 7.88 24.02
CA PRO A 197 7.57 9.26 24.46
C PRO A 197 8.46 9.67 25.63
N GLU A 198 8.72 8.75 26.58
CA GLU A 198 9.57 9.02 27.73
C GLU A 198 11.01 9.36 27.31
N VAL A 199 11.54 8.64 26.32
CA VAL A 199 12.89 8.88 25.80
C VAL A 199 12.93 10.18 24.98
N ILE A 200 11.88 10.48 24.20
CA ILE A 200 11.76 11.75 23.48
C ILE A 200 11.79 12.92 24.47
N LYS A 201 11.00 12.86 25.54
CA LYS A 201 10.95 13.90 26.58
C LYS A 201 12.30 14.08 27.26
N GLN A 202 12.99 12.98 27.56
CA GLN A 202 14.31 13.04 28.19
C GLN A 202 15.38 13.67 27.30
N VAL A 203 15.34 13.41 25.98
CA VAL A 203 16.39 13.85 25.04
C VAL A 203 16.11 15.23 24.44
N THR A 204 14.86 15.51 24.10
CA THR A 204 14.45 16.70 23.34
C THR A 204 13.65 17.70 24.18
N GLY A 205 13.09 17.28 25.31
CA GLY A 205 12.16 18.07 26.11
C GLY A 205 10.71 18.07 25.59
N GLU A 206 10.43 17.44 24.45
CA GLU A 206 9.08 17.39 23.88
C GLU A 206 8.15 16.48 24.71
N ASP A 207 6.96 16.97 25.03
CA ASP A 207 5.92 16.19 25.70
C ASP A 207 4.85 15.75 24.69
N ILE A 208 4.70 14.43 24.52
CA ILE A 208 3.77 13.83 23.57
C ILE A 208 3.20 12.53 24.14
N THR A 209 1.93 12.23 23.84
CA THR A 209 1.32 10.97 24.25
C THR A 209 1.69 9.84 23.29
N GLN A 210 1.59 8.58 23.72
CA GLN A 210 1.79 7.44 22.82
C GLN A 210 0.84 7.47 21.61
N GLU A 211 -0.40 7.92 21.81
CA GLU A 211 -1.39 8.05 20.73
C GLU A 211 -1.01 9.15 19.73
N ALA A 212 -0.63 10.33 20.21
CA ALA A 212 -0.24 11.43 19.33
C ALA A 212 1.07 11.14 18.57
N LEU A 213 1.95 10.31 19.14
CA LEU A 213 3.22 9.91 18.56
C LEU A 213 3.08 8.78 17.52
N GLY A 214 2.38 7.70 17.87
CA GLY A 214 2.39 6.44 17.13
C GLY A 214 1.03 5.78 16.96
N GLY A 215 -0.05 6.52 17.22
CA GLY A 215 -1.42 6.07 16.93
C GLY A 215 -1.73 6.04 15.43
N PRO A 216 -2.84 5.42 15.03
CA PRO A 216 -3.20 5.28 13.62
C PRO A 216 -3.34 6.62 12.90
N ASP A 217 -3.90 7.65 13.54
CA ASP A 217 -4.03 8.97 12.90
C ASP A 217 -2.66 9.64 12.68
N ALA A 218 -1.69 9.45 13.58
CA ALA A 218 -0.34 9.95 13.39
C ALA A 218 0.30 9.32 12.15
N HIS A 219 0.16 8.00 11.98
CA HIS A 219 0.76 7.30 10.85
C HIS A 219 0.00 7.45 9.53
N MET A 220 -1.33 7.44 9.56
CA MET A 220 -2.15 7.57 8.36
C MET A 220 -2.13 9.01 7.83
N ARG A 221 -2.21 10.03 8.70
CA ARG A 221 -2.34 11.42 8.23
C ARG A 221 -1.01 12.14 8.07
N LYS A 222 0.00 11.78 8.87
CA LYS A 222 1.26 12.54 8.92
C LYS A 222 2.43 11.76 8.35
N SER A 223 2.74 10.58 8.89
CA SER A 223 3.98 9.88 8.52
C SER A 223 3.88 9.04 7.26
N GLY A 224 2.66 8.68 6.82
CA GLY A 224 2.44 7.82 5.65
C GLY A 224 2.95 6.39 5.82
N VAL A 225 3.12 5.91 7.06
CA VAL A 225 3.72 4.59 7.34
C VAL A 225 2.69 3.47 7.19
N ILE A 226 1.45 3.70 7.60
CA ILE A 226 0.38 2.69 7.52
C ILE A 226 -0.45 2.84 6.27
N HIS A 227 -1.12 1.75 5.90
CA HIS A 227 -1.89 1.63 4.67
C HIS A 227 -3.40 1.57 4.93
N PHE A 228 -3.78 0.98 6.07
CA PHE A 228 -5.16 0.87 6.52
C PHE A 228 -5.25 1.10 8.03
N VAL A 229 -6.37 1.67 8.47
CA VAL A 229 -6.76 1.76 9.88
C VAL A 229 -7.92 0.78 10.09
N ALA A 230 -7.81 -0.04 11.12
CA ALA A 230 -8.86 -0.97 11.54
C ALA A 230 -9.44 -0.51 12.88
N GLU A 231 -10.74 -0.74 13.08
CA GLU A 231 -11.41 -0.43 14.35
C GLU A 231 -10.87 -1.30 15.50
N ASP A 232 -10.76 -2.60 15.25
CA ASP A 232 -10.30 -3.61 16.19
C ASP A 232 -9.61 -4.78 15.46
N ASP A 233 -9.29 -5.84 16.20
CA ASP A 233 -8.64 -7.03 15.64
C ASP A 233 -9.50 -7.73 14.57
N HIS A 234 -10.81 -7.90 14.79
CA HIS A 234 -11.70 -8.55 13.82
C HIS A 234 -11.76 -7.76 12.51
N ASP A 235 -11.85 -6.44 12.60
CA ASP A 235 -11.83 -5.56 11.44
C ASP A 235 -10.48 -5.62 10.70
N ALA A 236 -9.36 -5.69 11.42
CA ALA A 236 -8.03 -5.85 10.82
C ALA A 236 -7.90 -7.16 10.03
N LEU A 237 -8.41 -8.26 10.57
CA LEU A 237 -8.39 -9.57 9.91
C LEU A 237 -9.31 -9.57 8.68
N ARG A 238 -10.48 -8.93 8.75
CA ARG A 238 -11.39 -8.73 7.61
C ARG A 238 -10.74 -7.91 6.49
N ILE A 239 -10.06 -6.80 6.84
CA ILE A 239 -9.30 -5.99 5.88
C ILE A 239 -8.18 -6.82 5.26
N CYS A 240 -7.46 -7.63 6.03
CA CYS A 240 -6.41 -8.52 5.53
C CYS A 240 -6.95 -9.53 4.51
N LYS A 241 -8.07 -10.21 4.82
CA LYS A 241 -8.73 -11.14 3.89
C LYS A 241 -9.15 -10.44 2.59
N ARG A 242 -9.81 -9.28 2.70
CA ARG A 242 -10.22 -8.48 1.54
C ARG A 242 -9.02 -8.07 0.69
N LEU A 243 -7.93 -7.59 1.31
CA LEU A 243 -6.70 -7.23 0.62
C LEU A 243 -6.14 -8.42 -0.14
N LEU A 244 -6.00 -9.58 0.51
CA LEU A 244 -5.51 -10.80 -0.13
C LEU A 244 -6.35 -11.23 -1.32
N SER A 245 -7.66 -10.99 -1.33
CA SER A 245 -8.54 -11.30 -2.47
C SER A 245 -8.11 -10.58 -3.76
N PHE A 246 -7.44 -9.42 -3.66
CA PHE A 246 -6.94 -8.69 -4.82
C PHE A 246 -5.55 -9.20 -5.28
N LEU A 247 -4.78 -9.83 -4.39
CA LEU A 247 -3.38 -10.15 -4.63
C LEU A 247 -3.19 -11.58 -5.13
N PRO A 248 -2.24 -11.86 -6.04
CA PRO A 248 -1.80 -13.22 -6.32
C PRO A 248 -1.06 -13.82 -5.11
N SER A 249 -0.77 -15.12 -5.11
CA SER A 249 -0.04 -15.75 -4.00
C SER A 249 1.45 -15.38 -4.00
N ASN A 250 1.99 -15.07 -5.19
CA ASN A 250 3.39 -14.74 -5.45
C ASN A 250 3.54 -13.98 -6.79
N ASN A 251 4.77 -13.63 -7.15
CA ASN A 251 5.09 -12.85 -8.36
C ASN A 251 5.14 -13.63 -9.69
N ILE A 252 5.00 -14.96 -9.68
CA ILE A 252 4.95 -15.76 -10.92
C ILE A 252 3.51 -16.06 -11.35
N GLU A 253 2.56 -15.97 -10.42
CA GLU A 253 1.13 -16.10 -10.70
C GLU A 253 0.56 -14.85 -11.35
N ALA A 254 -0.40 -15.04 -12.25
CA ALA A 254 -1.34 -13.99 -12.62
C ALA A 254 -2.42 -13.87 -11.53
N GLY A 255 -2.92 -12.66 -11.28
CA GLY A 255 -4.05 -12.47 -10.37
C GLY A 255 -5.27 -13.28 -10.79
N HIS A 256 -6.02 -13.79 -9.80
CA HIS A 256 -7.28 -14.49 -10.06
C HIS A 256 -8.29 -13.55 -10.75
N ARG A 257 -8.98 -14.05 -11.77
CA ARG A 257 -10.08 -13.33 -12.42
C ARG A 257 -11.38 -13.78 -11.77
N GLU A 258 -11.99 -12.89 -11.00
CA GLU A 258 -13.30 -13.13 -10.40
C GLU A 258 -14.38 -13.29 -11.47
N PRO A 259 -15.52 -13.94 -11.16
CA PRO A 259 -16.72 -13.87 -11.99
C PRO A 259 -17.12 -12.41 -12.26
N PHE A 260 -17.57 -12.13 -13.48
CA PHE A 260 -17.93 -10.78 -13.91
C PHE A 260 -19.05 -10.81 -14.96
N ASP A 261 -19.72 -9.67 -15.16
CA ASP A 261 -20.74 -9.51 -16.19
C ASP A 261 -20.11 -9.41 -17.59
N GLU A 262 -20.51 -10.29 -18.51
CA GLU A 262 -19.96 -10.32 -19.87
C GLU A 262 -20.40 -9.12 -20.72
N VAL A 263 -21.56 -8.54 -20.40
CA VAL A 263 -22.09 -7.34 -21.07
C VAL A 263 -21.58 -6.10 -20.35
N ILE A 264 -20.87 -5.24 -21.09
CA ILE A 264 -20.38 -3.97 -20.57
C ILE A 264 -21.34 -2.87 -21.02
N GLU A 265 -22.15 -2.39 -20.09
CA GLU A 265 -23.04 -1.26 -20.32
C GLU A 265 -22.25 0.07 -20.27
N LEU A 266 -22.66 1.03 -21.11
CA LEU A 266 -22.17 2.40 -21.05
C LEU A 266 -22.83 3.13 -19.89
N ASP A 267 -22.08 3.95 -19.15
CA ASP A 267 -22.63 4.76 -18.06
C ASP A 267 -22.74 6.23 -18.48
N GLU A 268 -23.89 6.61 -19.05
CA GLU A 268 -24.23 7.97 -19.48
C GLU A 268 -24.03 9.03 -18.38
N THR A 269 -24.09 8.65 -17.10
CA THR A 269 -23.91 9.62 -16.02
C THR A 269 -22.47 10.16 -15.94
N LEU A 270 -21.49 9.45 -16.50
CA LEU A 270 -20.11 9.92 -16.61
C LEU A 270 -20.00 11.15 -17.53
N ASN A 271 -20.92 11.33 -18.48
CA ASN A 271 -20.92 12.48 -19.38
C ASN A 271 -21.19 13.81 -18.66
N THR A 272 -21.81 13.75 -17.47
CA THR A 272 -22.17 14.95 -16.67
C THR A 272 -21.52 14.95 -15.29
N ILE A 273 -20.59 14.03 -14.99
CA ILE A 273 -20.03 13.87 -13.64
C ILE A 273 -19.08 15.00 -13.25
N LEU A 274 -18.42 15.61 -14.24
CA LEU A 274 -17.52 16.73 -14.00
C LEU A 274 -18.31 18.04 -13.93
N PRO A 275 -17.94 18.96 -13.03
CA PRO A 275 -18.46 20.32 -13.07
C PRO A 275 -18.10 21.00 -14.39
N GLU A 276 -19.07 21.73 -14.97
CA GLU A 276 -18.84 22.53 -16.19
C GLU A 276 -17.73 23.59 -16.03
N ASP A 277 -17.63 24.18 -14.83
CA ASP A 277 -16.56 25.11 -14.49
C ASP A 277 -15.27 24.33 -14.15
N PRO A 278 -14.19 24.45 -14.96
CA PRO A 278 -12.95 23.72 -14.74
C PRO A 278 -12.20 24.12 -13.46
N LYS A 279 -12.61 25.21 -12.79
CA LYS A 279 -12.09 25.64 -11.48
C LYS A 279 -12.79 24.95 -10.31
N LYS A 280 -13.97 24.36 -10.52
CA LYS A 280 -14.66 23.64 -9.46
C LYS A 280 -14.02 22.26 -9.24
N PRO A 281 -13.70 21.91 -7.98
CA PRO A 281 -13.23 20.58 -7.64
C PRO A 281 -14.38 19.56 -7.70
N TYR A 282 -14.02 18.29 -7.83
CA TYR A 282 -14.90 17.12 -7.72
C TYR A 282 -14.13 15.98 -7.06
N ASP A 283 -14.83 14.92 -6.66
CA ASP A 283 -14.20 13.72 -6.10
C ASP A 283 -13.93 12.69 -7.19
N ILE A 284 -12.65 12.37 -7.46
CA ILE A 284 -12.30 11.38 -8.49
C ILE A 284 -12.82 9.97 -8.15
N ARG A 285 -13.12 9.69 -6.88
CA ARG A 285 -13.68 8.41 -6.45
C ARG A 285 -15.07 8.16 -7.05
N ASP A 286 -15.81 9.21 -7.36
CA ASP A 286 -17.13 9.08 -7.99
C ASP A 286 -17.00 8.56 -9.43
N VAL A 287 -15.95 8.96 -10.15
CA VAL A 287 -15.61 8.39 -11.46
C VAL A 287 -15.15 6.94 -11.31
N ILE A 288 -14.22 6.68 -10.38
CA ILE A 288 -13.66 5.33 -10.16
C ILE A 288 -14.79 4.32 -9.88
N ARG A 289 -15.70 4.64 -8.94
CA ARG A 289 -16.80 3.74 -8.54
C ARG A 289 -17.80 3.44 -9.66
N ARG A 290 -17.92 4.30 -10.66
CA ARG A 290 -18.77 4.04 -11.84
C ARG A 290 -18.11 3.15 -12.88
N VAL A 291 -16.78 3.14 -12.89
CA VAL A 291 -15.99 2.43 -13.90
C VAL A 291 -15.63 1.00 -13.45
N VAL A 292 -15.41 0.79 -12.15
CA VAL A 292 -14.98 -0.51 -11.61
C VAL A 292 -16.16 -1.44 -11.29
N ASP A 293 -15.90 -2.74 -11.22
CA ASP A 293 -16.90 -3.77 -10.97
C ASP A 293 -17.65 -3.50 -9.65
N HIS A 294 -18.98 -3.41 -9.73
CA HIS A 294 -19.89 -3.14 -8.59
C HIS A 294 -19.55 -1.88 -7.77
N GLY A 295 -18.72 -0.97 -8.29
CA GLY A 295 -18.18 0.15 -7.53
C GLY A 295 -17.29 -0.24 -6.35
N ASP A 296 -16.79 -1.49 -6.32
CA ASP A 296 -15.89 -1.98 -5.28
C ASP A 296 -14.48 -1.42 -5.46
N PHE A 297 -14.14 -0.44 -4.62
CA PHE A 297 -12.82 0.16 -4.56
C PHE A 297 -12.26 0.03 -3.14
N MET A 298 -11.09 -0.61 -3.02
CA MET A 298 -10.32 -0.70 -1.78
C MET A 298 -9.22 0.34 -1.81
N GLU A 299 -9.54 1.53 -1.31
CA GLU A 299 -8.59 2.64 -1.24
C GLU A 299 -7.46 2.36 -0.24
N VAL A 300 -6.22 2.61 -0.67
CA VAL A 300 -5.01 2.47 0.15
C VAL A 300 -4.57 3.86 0.60
N GLN A 301 -4.25 4.00 1.89
CA GLN A 301 -3.80 5.25 2.47
C GLN A 301 -4.78 6.42 2.27
N GLU A 302 -6.08 6.18 2.49
CA GLU A 302 -7.17 7.13 2.21
C GLU A 302 -6.92 8.55 2.75
N ARG A 303 -6.28 8.67 3.93
CA ARG A 303 -6.06 9.96 4.62
C ARG A 303 -4.60 10.44 4.62
N PHE A 304 -3.73 9.81 3.81
CA PHE A 304 -2.36 10.28 3.56
C PHE A 304 -2.30 10.86 2.14
N ALA A 305 -1.73 12.06 1.97
CA ALA A 305 -1.60 12.69 0.65
C ALA A 305 -2.90 12.60 -0.18
N GLU A 306 -3.99 13.16 0.36
CA GLU A 306 -5.36 13.01 -0.17
C GLU A 306 -5.53 13.57 -1.59
N ASN A 307 -4.57 14.36 -2.08
CA ASN A 307 -4.43 14.84 -3.46
C ASN A 307 -4.12 13.73 -4.48
N MET A 308 -3.78 12.52 -4.02
CA MET A 308 -3.54 11.34 -4.85
C MET A 308 -4.27 10.11 -4.26
N VAL A 309 -5.23 9.60 -5.01
CA VAL A 309 -5.98 8.39 -4.68
C VAL A 309 -5.26 7.19 -5.27
N ILE A 310 -5.04 6.16 -4.45
CA ILE A 310 -4.53 4.86 -4.90
C ILE A 310 -5.37 3.74 -4.30
N GLY A 311 -5.45 2.59 -4.95
CA GLY A 311 -6.13 1.45 -4.37
C GLY A 311 -6.37 0.33 -5.36
N PHE A 312 -6.99 -0.74 -4.88
CA PHE A 312 -7.35 -1.89 -5.70
C PHE A 312 -8.82 -1.84 -6.09
N ALA A 313 -9.09 -2.30 -7.31
CA ALA A 313 -10.44 -2.55 -7.79
C ALA A 313 -10.43 -3.75 -8.74
N ARG A 314 -11.58 -4.08 -9.31
CA ARG A 314 -11.67 -5.03 -10.43
C ARG A 314 -12.32 -4.38 -11.64
N VAL A 315 -11.87 -4.77 -12.82
CA VAL A 315 -12.53 -4.47 -14.09
C VAL A 315 -12.65 -5.80 -14.83
N VAL A 316 -13.87 -6.19 -15.19
CA VAL A 316 -14.19 -7.49 -15.80
C VAL A 316 -13.56 -8.67 -15.03
N GLY A 317 -13.64 -8.61 -13.71
CA GLY A 317 -13.16 -9.61 -12.76
C GLY A 317 -11.65 -9.56 -12.49
N ARG A 318 -10.87 -8.78 -13.25
CA ARG A 318 -9.41 -8.70 -13.10
C ARG A 318 -9.04 -7.62 -12.08
N THR A 319 -8.19 -7.95 -11.11
CA THR A 319 -7.61 -6.94 -10.22
C THR A 319 -6.85 -5.88 -11.02
N VAL A 320 -7.10 -4.61 -10.69
CA VAL A 320 -6.33 -3.46 -11.19
C VAL A 320 -5.88 -2.59 -10.02
N GLY A 321 -4.69 -2.01 -10.15
CA GLY A 321 -4.20 -0.95 -9.28
C GLY A 321 -4.55 0.40 -9.87
N ILE A 322 -5.34 1.19 -9.16
CA ILE A 322 -5.76 2.53 -9.60
C ILE A 322 -4.82 3.58 -9.00
N ILE A 323 -4.42 4.55 -9.83
CA ILE A 323 -3.74 5.78 -9.41
C ILE A 323 -4.52 6.96 -10.00
N ALA A 324 -4.92 7.92 -9.18
CA ALA A 324 -5.76 9.01 -9.64
C ALA A 324 -5.46 10.33 -8.92
N ASN A 325 -5.35 11.42 -9.67
CA ASN A 325 -5.31 12.75 -9.06
C ASN A 325 -6.66 13.06 -8.41
N GLN A 326 -6.64 13.77 -7.29
CA GLN A 326 -7.85 14.15 -6.56
C GLN A 326 -8.04 15.67 -6.54
N PRO A 327 -8.81 16.23 -7.49
CA PRO A 327 -9.02 17.68 -7.61
C PRO A 327 -9.59 18.36 -6.35
N LYS A 328 -10.31 17.61 -5.51
CA LYS A 328 -10.84 18.10 -4.23
C LYS A 328 -9.77 18.50 -3.21
N PHE A 329 -8.56 17.96 -3.33
CA PHE A 329 -7.45 18.23 -2.42
C PHE A 329 -6.27 18.81 -3.18
N MET A 330 -5.85 20.03 -2.79
CA MET A 330 -4.75 20.76 -3.43
C MET A 330 -4.86 20.82 -4.97
N ALA A 331 -6.09 20.91 -5.49
CA ALA A 331 -6.41 20.92 -6.93
C ALA A 331 -5.88 19.70 -7.71
N GLY A 332 -5.56 18.58 -7.05
CA GLY A 332 -4.98 17.39 -7.67
C GLY A 332 -3.49 17.48 -7.97
N CYS A 333 -2.81 18.53 -7.50
CA CYS A 333 -1.35 18.70 -7.68
C CYS A 333 -0.57 17.51 -7.11
N VAL A 334 0.55 17.17 -7.75
CA VAL A 334 1.51 16.20 -7.21
C VAL A 334 2.47 16.93 -6.26
N ASP A 335 2.77 16.31 -5.12
CA ASP A 335 3.65 16.84 -4.07
C ASP A 335 4.59 15.74 -3.55
N ILE A 336 5.45 16.05 -2.58
CA ILE A 336 6.40 15.08 -1.99
C ILE A 336 5.69 13.79 -1.54
N ASN A 337 4.63 13.94 -0.74
CA ASN A 337 3.97 12.80 -0.10
C ASN A 337 3.17 11.96 -1.11
N SER A 338 2.44 12.60 -2.03
CA SER A 338 1.74 11.87 -3.10
C SER A 338 2.69 11.18 -4.07
N SER A 339 3.87 11.74 -4.30
CA SER A 339 4.90 11.10 -5.13
C SER A 339 5.39 9.79 -4.51
N ASP A 340 5.66 9.79 -3.19
CA ASP A 340 6.07 8.59 -2.46
C ASP A 340 4.94 7.54 -2.42
N LYS A 341 3.72 7.99 -2.09
CA LYS A 341 2.49 7.17 -2.05
C LYS A 341 2.26 6.46 -3.39
N ALA A 342 2.21 7.21 -4.49
CA ALA A 342 1.97 6.64 -5.82
C ALA A 342 3.12 5.73 -6.27
N ALA A 343 4.37 6.16 -6.12
CA ALA A 343 5.52 5.38 -6.59
C ALA A 343 5.64 4.02 -5.88
N ARG A 344 5.41 3.96 -4.57
CA ARG A 344 5.41 2.68 -3.82
C ARG A 344 4.31 1.75 -4.33
N PHE A 345 3.10 2.28 -4.56
CA PHE A 345 1.96 1.49 -5.02
C PHE A 345 2.13 0.97 -6.46
N ILE A 346 2.61 1.80 -7.39
CA ILE A 346 2.91 1.40 -8.77
C ILE A 346 3.93 0.25 -8.78
N ARG A 347 4.98 0.36 -7.96
CA ARG A 347 6.01 -0.68 -7.85
C ARG A 347 5.47 -1.98 -7.26
N PHE A 348 4.58 -1.89 -6.26
CA PHE A 348 3.89 -3.06 -5.73
C PHE A 348 3.05 -3.75 -6.81
N CYS A 349 2.21 -3.00 -7.53
CA CYS A 349 1.37 -3.55 -8.60
C CYS A 349 2.23 -4.24 -9.67
N ASN A 350 3.33 -3.61 -10.07
CA ASN A 350 4.26 -4.19 -11.03
C ASN A 350 4.91 -5.49 -10.53
N ALA A 351 5.30 -5.55 -9.25
CA ALA A 351 5.95 -6.73 -8.68
C ALA A 351 5.01 -7.96 -8.61
N PHE A 352 3.70 -7.73 -8.52
CA PHE A 352 2.69 -8.78 -8.39
C PHE A 352 1.76 -8.89 -9.59
N ASN A 353 2.23 -8.49 -10.77
CA ASN A 353 1.50 -8.66 -12.04
C ASN A 353 0.11 -8.01 -12.09
N ILE A 354 -0.10 -6.93 -11.33
CA ILE A 354 -1.37 -6.20 -11.28
C ILE A 354 -1.33 -5.06 -12.30
N PRO A 355 -2.20 -5.05 -13.33
CA PRO A 355 -2.34 -3.92 -14.25
C PRO A 355 -2.56 -2.60 -13.54
N VAL A 356 -1.98 -1.53 -14.08
CA VAL A 356 -2.11 -0.18 -13.54
C VAL A 356 -3.04 0.66 -14.42
N VAL A 357 -4.08 1.22 -13.81
CA VAL A 357 -5.02 2.15 -14.43
C VAL A 357 -4.88 3.53 -13.80
N THR A 358 -4.61 4.53 -14.64
CA THR A 358 -4.31 5.88 -14.18
C THR A 358 -5.35 6.88 -14.64
N PHE A 359 -5.99 7.60 -13.72
CA PHE A 359 -6.90 8.71 -14.04
C PHE A 359 -6.22 10.06 -13.83
N VAL A 360 -6.19 10.89 -14.88
CA VAL A 360 -5.39 12.13 -14.89
C VAL A 360 -6.29 13.37 -14.85
N ASP A 361 -6.16 14.15 -13.79
CA ASP A 361 -6.62 15.55 -13.69
C ASP A 361 -5.63 16.32 -12.79
N VAL A 362 -4.50 16.70 -13.38
CA VAL A 362 -3.35 17.29 -12.70
C VAL A 362 -2.92 18.61 -13.36
N PRO A 363 -2.92 19.73 -12.61
CA PRO A 363 -2.48 21.02 -13.13
C PRO A 363 -0.96 21.23 -13.02
N GLY A 364 -0.24 20.37 -12.30
CA GLY A 364 1.19 20.52 -12.04
C GLY A 364 1.65 19.83 -10.76
N PHE A 365 2.92 20.06 -10.44
CA PHE A 365 3.42 19.85 -9.08
C PHE A 365 3.01 21.02 -8.19
N LEU A 366 2.84 20.77 -6.88
CA LEU A 366 2.50 21.79 -5.90
C LEU A 366 3.65 22.81 -5.77
N PRO A 367 3.43 24.09 -6.09
CA PRO A 367 4.47 25.10 -5.91
C PRO A 367 4.69 25.43 -4.42
N GLY A 368 5.95 25.61 -4.00
CA GLY A 368 6.25 26.16 -2.68
C GLY A 368 7.68 25.88 -2.21
N VAL A 369 8.26 26.81 -1.45
CA VAL A 369 9.64 26.70 -0.92
C VAL A 369 9.84 25.42 -0.10
N HIS A 370 8.84 25.02 0.69
CA HIS A 370 8.88 23.76 1.46
C HIS A 370 8.95 22.51 0.57
N GLN A 371 8.34 22.53 -0.62
CA GLN A 371 8.44 21.42 -1.57
C GLN A 371 9.85 21.35 -2.17
N GLU A 372 10.40 22.50 -2.56
CA GLU A 372 11.77 22.58 -3.09
C GLU A 372 12.80 22.11 -2.06
N TYR A 373 12.75 22.63 -0.82
CA TYR A 373 13.68 22.25 0.24
C TYR A 373 13.46 20.82 0.77
N GLY A 374 12.22 20.32 0.72
CA GLY A 374 11.93 18.91 0.97
C GLY A 374 12.45 17.97 -0.13
N GLY A 375 12.87 18.52 -1.27
CA GLY A 375 13.45 17.77 -2.38
C GLY A 375 12.39 17.18 -3.31
N ILE A 376 11.36 17.95 -3.68
CA ILE A 376 10.32 17.51 -4.62
C ILE A 376 10.91 16.92 -5.91
N ILE A 377 12.08 17.37 -6.36
CA ILE A 377 12.77 16.82 -7.54
C ILE A 377 13.03 15.31 -7.38
N ARG A 378 13.64 14.89 -6.26
CA ARG A 378 13.93 13.46 -6.03
C ARG A 378 12.67 12.65 -5.70
N HIS A 379 11.68 13.25 -5.05
CA HIS A 379 10.40 12.59 -4.74
C HIS A 379 9.55 12.39 -5.99
N GLY A 380 9.30 13.45 -6.77
CA GLY A 380 8.57 13.38 -8.05
C GLY A 380 9.22 12.44 -9.06
N ALA A 381 10.56 12.37 -9.08
CA ALA A 381 11.29 11.42 -9.91
C ALA A 381 10.99 9.94 -9.57
N LYS A 382 10.52 9.63 -8.35
CA LYS A 382 10.11 8.25 -8.00
C LYS A 382 8.92 7.78 -8.81
N MET A 383 7.94 8.65 -9.10
CA MET A 383 6.80 8.30 -9.96
C MET A 383 7.25 8.02 -11.39
N LEU A 384 8.07 8.91 -11.96
CA LEU A 384 8.64 8.73 -13.31
C LEU A 384 9.41 7.41 -13.40
N PHE A 385 10.25 7.13 -12.40
CA PHE A 385 11.00 5.88 -12.32
C PHE A 385 10.09 4.66 -12.19
N ALA A 386 9.09 4.72 -11.30
CA ALA A 386 8.16 3.63 -11.05
C ALA A 386 7.40 3.24 -12.32
N TYR A 387 6.83 4.21 -13.04
CA TYR A 387 6.18 3.95 -14.32
C TYR A 387 7.14 3.47 -15.40
N SER A 388 8.33 4.07 -15.52
CA SER A 388 9.33 3.69 -16.53
C SER A 388 9.92 2.28 -16.32
N GLN A 389 9.84 1.73 -15.12
CA GLN A 389 10.26 0.35 -14.83
C GLN A 389 9.11 -0.65 -14.87
N CYS A 390 7.87 -0.16 -14.89
CA CYS A 390 6.68 -0.96 -14.80
C CYS A 390 6.38 -1.65 -16.15
N THR A 391 6.31 -2.98 -16.13
CA THR A 391 6.13 -3.86 -17.30
C THR A 391 4.77 -4.52 -17.35
N VAL A 392 3.97 -4.42 -16.29
CA VAL A 392 2.53 -4.78 -16.34
C VAL A 392 1.80 -3.88 -17.34
N PRO A 393 0.56 -4.23 -17.75
CA PRO A 393 -0.27 -3.34 -18.54
C PRO A 393 -0.47 -1.99 -17.82
N LYS A 394 -0.24 -0.90 -18.55
CA LYS A 394 -0.41 0.48 -18.08
C LYS A 394 -1.42 1.18 -18.97
N ILE A 395 -2.56 1.55 -18.41
CA ILE A 395 -3.65 2.21 -19.12
C ILE A 395 -3.91 3.56 -18.46
N THR A 396 -3.95 4.62 -19.26
CA THR A 396 -4.15 5.99 -18.77
C THR A 396 -5.43 6.58 -19.37
N VAL A 397 -6.27 7.19 -18.53
CA VAL A 397 -7.47 7.92 -18.92
C VAL A 397 -7.31 9.37 -18.47
N ILE A 398 -7.18 10.28 -19.43
CA ILE A 398 -7.08 11.71 -19.17
C ILE A 398 -8.49 12.27 -19.03
N VAL A 399 -8.87 12.62 -17.80
CA VAL A 399 -10.21 13.08 -17.46
C VAL A 399 -10.35 14.58 -17.72
N ARG A 400 -9.33 15.36 -17.34
CA ARG A 400 -9.33 16.82 -17.53
C ARG A 400 -7.90 17.35 -17.68
N LYS A 401 -7.31 18.01 -16.67
CA LYS A 401 -6.01 18.67 -16.84
C LYS A 401 -4.87 17.66 -16.91
N ALA A 402 -3.90 17.88 -17.78
CA ALA A 402 -2.69 17.07 -17.86
C ALA A 402 -1.49 17.95 -18.25
N TYR A 403 -0.88 18.60 -17.26
CA TYR A 403 0.13 19.64 -17.52
C TYR A 403 1.58 19.23 -17.20
N GLY A 404 2.48 19.53 -18.12
CA GLY A 404 3.92 19.54 -17.95
C GLY A 404 4.51 18.24 -17.39
N GLY A 405 5.45 18.38 -16.46
CA GLY A 405 6.09 17.22 -15.83
C GLY A 405 5.13 16.33 -15.03
N SER A 406 4.01 16.88 -14.55
CA SER A 406 3.04 16.10 -13.78
C SER A 406 2.21 15.17 -14.68
N TYR A 407 1.91 15.57 -15.92
CA TYR A 407 1.35 14.66 -16.93
C TYR A 407 2.27 13.46 -17.17
N LEU A 408 3.58 13.70 -17.30
CA LEU A 408 4.56 12.63 -17.46
C LEU A 408 4.61 11.74 -16.20
N ALA A 409 4.56 12.34 -15.01
CA ALA A 409 4.51 11.61 -13.74
C ALA A 409 3.25 10.73 -13.61
N MET A 410 2.16 11.05 -14.33
CA MET A 410 0.93 10.25 -14.40
C MET A 410 0.88 9.28 -15.58
N CYS A 411 2.05 8.86 -16.11
CA CYS A 411 2.18 7.85 -17.16
C CYS A 411 1.49 8.22 -18.48
N GLY A 412 2.00 9.26 -19.15
CA GLY A 412 1.73 9.48 -20.58
C GLY A 412 2.36 8.39 -21.47
N LYS A 413 2.08 8.45 -22.78
CA LYS A 413 2.57 7.47 -23.78
C LYS A 413 4.09 7.27 -23.72
N ASP A 414 4.84 8.37 -23.57
CA ASP A 414 6.31 8.36 -23.53
C ASP A 414 6.90 7.68 -22.29
N LEU A 415 6.10 7.47 -21.24
CA LEU A 415 6.49 6.71 -20.04
C LEU A 415 6.11 5.23 -20.14
N GLY A 416 5.71 4.79 -21.34
CA GLY A 416 5.41 3.40 -21.67
C GLY A 416 3.96 2.99 -21.40
N ALA A 417 3.03 3.95 -21.28
CA ALA A 417 1.60 3.64 -21.24
C ALA A 417 1.21 2.86 -22.51
N ASP A 418 0.59 1.71 -22.34
CA ASP A 418 0.22 0.83 -23.44
C ASP A 418 -0.99 1.40 -24.19
N ARG A 419 -1.96 1.93 -23.43
CA ARG A 419 -3.18 2.58 -23.93
C ARG A 419 -3.44 3.89 -23.20
N VAL A 420 -3.78 4.93 -23.94
CA VAL A 420 -4.12 6.25 -23.42
C VAL A 420 -5.42 6.71 -24.07
N ALA A 421 -6.47 6.91 -23.28
CA ALA A 421 -7.69 7.58 -23.73
C ALA A 421 -7.76 8.99 -23.15
N ALA A 422 -8.43 9.89 -23.85
CA ALA A 422 -8.76 11.22 -23.34
C ALA A 422 -10.27 11.45 -23.41
N TRP A 423 -10.83 12.04 -22.37
CA TRP A 423 -12.18 12.60 -22.43
C TRP A 423 -12.18 13.89 -23.27
N PRO A 424 -13.35 14.35 -23.75
CA PRO A 424 -13.45 15.60 -24.51
C PRO A 424 -13.01 16.83 -23.70
N SER A 425 -13.07 16.74 -22.36
CA SER A 425 -12.61 17.74 -21.40
C SER A 425 -11.09 17.75 -21.16
N ALA A 426 -10.34 16.85 -21.78
CA ALA A 426 -8.91 16.73 -21.49
C ALA A 426 -8.08 17.88 -22.07
N GLU A 427 -7.26 18.51 -21.22
CA GLU A 427 -6.34 19.58 -21.59
C GLU A 427 -4.91 19.07 -21.42
N VAL A 428 -4.29 18.58 -22.50
CA VAL A 428 -2.89 18.12 -22.51
C VAL A 428 -1.99 19.27 -22.95
N ALA A 429 -1.11 19.75 -22.06
CA ALA A 429 -0.28 20.92 -22.36
C ALA A 429 1.07 20.89 -21.62
N VAL A 430 2.04 21.69 -22.09
CA VAL A 430 3.35 21.84 -21.41
C VAL A 430 3.22 22.61 -20.09
N MET A 431 2.30 23.57 -20.03
CA MET A 431 1.88 24.30 -18.84
C MET A 431 0.48 24.90 -19.10
N GLY A 432 -0.15 25.47 -18.08
CA GLY A 432 -1.44 26.16 -18.25
C GLY A 432 -1.37 27.28 -19.29
N ALA A 433 -2.44 27.42 -20.08
CA ALA A 433 -2.50 28.37 -21.19
C ALA A 433 -2.24 29.82 -20.75
N GLU A 434 -2.71 30.21 -19.56
CA GLU A 434 -2.46 31.53 -18.97
C GLU A 434 -0.96 31.81 -18.79
N GLY A 435 -0.21 30.82 -18.30
CA GLY A 435 1.24 30.93 -18.11
C GLY A 435 1.99 30.91 -19.44
N ALA A 436 1.60 30.01 -20.35
CA ALA A 436 2.24 29.86 -21.65
C ALA A 436 2.09 31.14 -22.50
N ALA A 437 0.87 31.69 -22.60
CA ALA A 437 0.61 32.89 -23.39
C ALA A 437 1.38 34.10 -22.86
N SER A 438 1.48 34.25 -21.53
CA SER A 438 2.25 35.33 -20.90
C SER A 438 3.76 35.25 -21.17
N ILE A 439 4.30 34.08 -21.52
CA ILE A 439 5.71 33.92 -21.90
C ILE A 439 5.89 34.10 -23.40
N VAL A 440 5.10 33.39 -24.20
CA VAL A 440 5.25 33.34 -25.67
C VAL A 440 4.92 34.68 -26.31
N PHE A 441 3.84 35.32 -25.87
CA PHE A 441 3.32 36.55 -26.46
C PHE A 441 3.60 37.78 -25.59
N ARG A 442 4.60 37.71 -24.71
CA ARG A 442 4.90 38.76 -23.73
C ARG A 442 4.98 40.16 -24.37
N LYS A 443 5.78 40.29 -25.43
CA LYS A 443 5.96 41.57 -26.13
C LYS A 443 4.66 42.08 -26.74
N GLU A 444 3.91 41.19 -27.37
CA GLU A 444 2.65 41.52 -28.04
C GLU A 444 1.57 41.98 -27.05
N ILE A 445 1.55 41.40 -25.86
CA ILE A 445 0.66 41.83 -24.76
C ILE A 445 1.10 43.18 -24.20
N GLU A 446 2.41 43.38 -23.98
CA GLU A 446 2.97 44.62 -23.44
C GLU A 446 2.84 45.81 -24.42
N GLU A 447 2.90 45.56 -25.73
CA GLU A 447 2.78 46.57 -26.79
C GLU A 447 1.33 46.85 -27.23
N ALA A 448 0.36 46.05 -26.76
CA ALA A 448 -1.05 46.22 -27.11
C ALA A 448 -1.66 47.46 -26.44
N LYS A 449 -2.57 48.13 -27.17
CA LYS A 449 -3.35 49.26 -26.62
C LYS A 449 -4.24 48.85 -25.45
N ASP A 450 -4.71 47.61 -25.47
CA ASP A 450 -5.46 46.97 -24.39
C ASP A 450 -4.80 45.62 -24.08
N SER A 451 -3.85 45.64 -23.16
CA SER A 451 -3.07 44.46 -22.78
C SER A 451 -3.92 43.35 -22.17
N GLU A 452 -4.98 43.67 -21.43
CA GLU A 452 -5.85 42.66 -20.81
C GLU A 452 -6.72 41.95 -21.84
N ALA A 453 -7.34 42.71 -22.76
CA ALA A 453 -8.09 42.13 -23.86
C ALA A 453 -7.19 41.28 -24.78
N ARG A 454 -6.00 41.79 -25.14
CA ARG A 454 -5.05 41.05 -26.00
C ARG A 454 -4.54 39.79 -25.30
N ARG A 455 -4.26 39.87 -24.00
CA ARG A 455 -3.85 38.71 -23.20
C ARG A 455 -4.93 37.62 -23.21
N LYS A 456 -6.19 37.98 -22.97
CA LYS A 456 -7.30 37.02 -22.98
C LYS A 456 -7.44 36.35 -24.34
N GLU A 457 -7.40 37.13 -25.42
CA GLU A 457 -7.47 36.61 -26.79
C GLU A 457 -6.35 35.60 -27.08
N LEU A 458 -5.11 35.93 -26.68
CA LEU A 458 -3.95 35.06 -26.90
C LEU A 458 -3.96 33.80 -26.03
N ILE A 459 -4.52 33.88 -24.82
CA ILE A 459 -4.76 32.70 -23.97
C ILE A 459 -5.77 31.76 -24.65
N ASP A 460 -6.88 32.29 -25.12
CA ASP A 460 -7.92 31.50 -25.80
C ASP A 460 -7.38 30.91 -27.12
N HIS A 461 -6.57 31.68 -27.85
CA HIS A 461 -5.87 31.20 -29.04
C HIS A 461 -4.91 30.05 -28.72
N TYR A 462 -4.05 30.20 -27.69
CA TYR A 462 -3.13 29.15 -27.28
C TYR A 462 -3.87 27.88 -26.81
N ARG A 463 -4.94 28.05 -26.04
CA ARG A 463 -5.79 26.95 -25.58
C ARG A 463 -6.40 26.20 -26.76
N ALA A 464 -6.98 26.90 -27.73
CA ALA A 464 -7.59 26.28 -28.91
C ALA A 464 -6.58 25.53 -29.79
N GLN A 465 -5.34 26.03 -29.88
CA GLN A 465 -4.29 25.42 -30.71
C GLN A 465 -3.59 24.22 -30.08
N PHE A 466 -3.48 24.17 -28.75
CA PHE A 466 -2.66 23.15 -28.08
C PHE A 466 -3.35 22.39 -26.96
N ALA A 467 -4.22 23.02 -26.17
CA ALA A 467 -4.83 22.42 -24.99
C ALA A 467 -6.19 21.79 -25.31
N THR A 468 -6.23 20.96 -26.36
CA THR A 468 -7.41 20.15 -26.72
C THR A 468 -7.00 18.69 -26.87
N PRO A 469 -7.90 17.72 -26.60
CA PRO A 469 -7.54 16.29 -26.67
C PRO A 469 -7.19 15.88 -28.10
N TYR A 470 -7.81 16.51 -29.10
CA TYR A 470 -7.61 16.21 -30.52
C TYR A 470 -6.18 16.51 -31.00
N VAL A 471 -5.54 17.55 -30.46
CA VAL A 471 -4.14 17.86 -30.81
C VAL A 471 -3.19 16.79 -30.28
N ALA A 472 -3.44 16.30 -29.06
CA ALA A 472 -2.68 15.20 -28.47
C ALA A 472 -2.91 13.89 -29.25
N ALA A 473 -4.15 13.59 -29.63
CA ALA A 473 -4.50 12.43 -30.44
C ALA A 473 -3.87 12.49 -31.85
N ALA A 474 -3.95 13.64 -32.53
CA ALA A 474 -3.31 13.85 -33.84
C ALA A 474 -1.79 13.64 -33.80
N ARG A 475 -1.17 13.86 -32.63
CA ARG A 475 0.26 13.63 -32.39
C ARG A 475 0.59 12.23 -31.87
N ARG A 476 -0.41 11.35 -31.73
CA ARG A 476 -0.30 9.97 -31.21
C ARG A 476 0.13 9.88 -29.75
N LEU A 477 -0.12 10.95 -28.97
CA LEU A 477 0.11 10.95 -27.52
C LEU A 477 -1.08 10.34 -26.76
N VAL A 478 -2.24 10.31 -27.42
CA VAL A 478 -3.49 9.68 -26.99
C VAL A 478 -3.92 8.73 -28.10
N ASP A 479 -4.34 7.52 -27.76
CA ASP A 479 -4.82 6.52 -28.72
C ASP A 479 -6.22 6.85 -29.24
N ASP A 480 -7.10 7.37 -28.37
CA ASP A 480 -8.47 7.74 -28.74
C ASP A 480 -9.05 8.86 -27.85
N VAL A 481 -9.97 9.64 -28.41
CA VAL A 481 -10.81 10.60 -27.68
C VAL A 481 -12.19 9.97 -27.54
N ILE A 482 -12.48 9.46 -26.34
CA ILE A 482 -13.68 8.64 -26.08
C ILE A 482 -14.77 9.47 -25.39
N GLU A 483 -16.01 9.02 -25.52
CA GLU A 483 -17.08 9.55 -24.67
C GLU A 483 -16.85 9.10 -23.21
N PRO A 484 -17.05 9.97 -22.19
CA PRO A 484 -16.88 9.58 -20.79
C PRO A 484 -17.63 8.29 -20.40
N ALA A 485 -18.84 8.09 -20.93
CA ALA A 485 -19.65 6.88 -20.74
C ALA A 485 -18.97 5.58 -21.21
N GLU A 486 -18.03 5.65 -22.15
CA GLU A 486 -17.31 4.51 -22.72
C GLU A 486 -16.08 4.09 -21.91
N THR A 487 -15.74 4.82 -20.84
CA THR A 487 -14.51 4.61 -20.08
C THR A 487 -14.33 3.16 -19.62
N ARG A 488 -15.40 2.53 -19.09
CA ARG A 488 -15.36 1.13 -18.65
C ARG A 488 -15.11 0.16 -19.80
N LEU A 489 -15.77 0.39 -20.95
CA LEU A 489 -15.59 -0.41 -22.16
C LEU A 489 -14.14 -0.32 -22.67
N PHE A 490 -13.59 0.90 -22.74
CA PHE A 490 -12.21 1.14 -23.13
C PHE A 490 -11.22 0.40 -22.23
N LEU A 491 -11.40 0.46 -20.90
CA LEU A 491 -10.55 -0.25 -19.95
C LEU A 491 -10.62 -1.76 -20.14
N ALA A 492 -11.82 -2.32 -20.27
CA ALA A 492 -12.00 -3.76 -20.44
C ALA A 492 -11.34 -4.28 -21.73
N GLN A 493 -11.55 -3.61 -22.86
CA GLN A 493 -10.94 -3.96 -24.13
C GLN A 493 -9.41 -3.82 -24.08
N SER A 494 -8.91 -2.76 -23.44
CA SER A 494 -7.48 -2.52 -23.26
C SER A 494 -6.83 -3.61 -22.40
N LEU A 495 -7.46 -3.99 -21.28
CA LEU A 495 -6.95 -5.05 -20.40
C LEU A 495 -6.92 -6.41 -21.10
N GLU A 496 -7.96 -6.73 -21.87
CA GLU A 496 -8.02 -7.99 -22.61
C GLU A 496 -6.95 -8.05 -23.70
N ALA A 497 -6.75 -6.97 -24.46
CA ALA A 497 -5.70 -6.88 -25.46
C ALA A 497 -4.28 -6.98 -24.88
N LEU A 498 -4.09 -6.62 -23.60
CA LEU A 498 -2.79 -6.57 -22.93
C LEU A 498 -2.52 -7.78 -22.02
N VAL A 499 -3.43 -8.77 -21.94
CA VAL A 499 -3.27 -9.94 -21.05
C VAL A 499 -1.98 -10.73 -21.32
N SER A 500 -1.55 -10.77 -22.58
CA SER A 500 -0.33 -11.46 -23.02
C SER A 500 0.88 -10.54 -23.11
N LYS A 501 0.82 -9.32 -22.59
CA LYS A 501 1.95 -8.37 -22.61
C LYS A 501 3.18 -9.02 -21.98
N ARG A 502 4.31 -8.93 -22.68
CA ARG A 502 5.63 -9.34 -22.19
C ARG A 502 6.63 -8.26 -22.59
N GLU A 503 7.30 -7.69 -21.60
CA GLU A 503 8.27 -6.63 -21.79
C GLU A 503 9.49 -6.94 -20.92
N THR A 504 10.67 -6.93 -21.52
CA THR A 504 11.93 -7.16 -20.80
C THR A 504 12.63 -5.85 -20.48
N ARG A 505 13.47 -5.84 -19.45
CA ARG A 505 14.28 -4.68 -19.06
C ARG A 505 15.77 -5.00 -19.23
N PRO A 506 16.64 -4.00 -19.44
CA PRO A 506 18.09 -4.21 -19.48
C PRO A 506 18.59 -4.92 -18.21
N ALA A 507 19.44 -5.92 -18.39
CA ALA A 507 19.95 -6.75 -17.28
C ALA A 507 20.72 -5.91 -16.24
N LYS A 508 20.37 -6.07 -14.96
CA LYS A 508 21.01 -5.41 -13.80
C LYS A 508 20.62 -6.11 -12.51
N LYS A 509 21.39 -5.90 -11.43
CA LYS A 509 21.02 -6.41 -10.09
C LYS A 509 19.70 -5.81 -9.60
N HIS A 510 19.57 -4.49 -9.71
CA HIS A 510 18.35 -3.73 -9.49
C HIS A 510 18.53 -2.32 -10.08
N GLY A 511 17.45 -1.53 -10.16
CA GLY A 511 17.56 -0.11 -10.48
C GLY A 511 18.10 0.71 -9.31
N ASN A 512 18.58 1.93 -9.60
CA ASN A 512 18.97 2.91 -8.60
C ASN A 512 17.90 4.02 -8.53
N ILE A 513 16.80 3.74 -7.82
CA ILE A 513 15.70 4.69 -7.65
C ILE A 513 16.13 5.83 -6.71
N PRO A 514 15.67 7.07 -6.90
CA PRO A 514 15.75 8.09 -5.85
C PRO A 514 15.09 7.59 -4.55
N LEU A 515 15.73 7.80 -3.40
CA LEU A 515 15.20 7.45 -2.07
C LEU A 515 14.78 8.69 -1.29
#